data_AF-A0A1Y3WUM3-F1
#
_entry.id   AF-A0A1Y3WUM3-F1
#
_cell.length_a   1.000
_cell.length_b   1.000
_cell.length_c   1.000
_cell.angle_alpha   90.00
_cell.angle_beta   90.00
_cell.angle_gamma   90.00
#
_symmetry.space_group_name_H-M   'P 1'
#
loop_
_entity.id
_entity.type
_entity.pdbx_description
1 polymer ?
#
loop_
_entity_poly.entity_id
_entity_poly.type
_entity_poly.pdbx_seq_one_letter_code
_entity_poly.pdbx_strand_id
1 'polypeptide(L)'
;MQKKNQLLRIGSILMILGAAMAMLMAMATASTLDMGMSTVNSLTQDPAFMADLEATGMTLDQVLAAAKNLLAAVMGMMAVFNVIKIVVGALGLRKLQSGTVYFTGWGIAFLVFGVLGLLIFGVNNLMGIANLLGGLAGPVLYIVGGAQNKKALQAAAQSEEE
;
A
#
# COMPACT_ATOMS: atom_id res chain seq x y z
N MET A 1 13.03 32.10 6.12
CA MET A 1 12.99 30.64 6.35
C MET A 1 11.66 30.09 5.84
N GLN A 2 11.65 29.27 4.78
CA GLN A 2 10.40 28.70 4.26
C GLN A 2 9.77 27.71 5.27
N LYS A 3 8.51 27.96 5.63
CA LYS A 3 7.73 27.15 6.58
C LYS A 3 7.64 25.70 6.07
N LYS A 4 8.09 24.74 6.88
CA LYS A 4 8.02 23.32 6.53
C LYS A 4 6.55 22.90 6.32
N ASN A 5 6.26 22.28 5.18
CA ASN A 5 4.92 21.81 4.84
C ASN A 5 4.48 20.67 5.78
N GLN A 6 3.54 20.97 6.67
CA GLN A 6 3.07 20.03 7.70
C GLN A 6 2.28 18.86 7.10
N LEU A 7 1.56 19.06 5.99
CA LEU A 7 0.79 18.00 5.33
C LEU A 7 1.73 16.92 4.79
N LEU A 8 2.84 17.32 4.17
CA LEU A 8 3.87 16.39 3.68
C LEU A 8 4.58 15.65 4.82
N ARG A 9 4.78 16.32 5.96
CA ARG A 9 5.34 15.69 7.16
C ARG A 9 4.39 14.63 7.72
N ILE A 10 3.12 14.97 7.90
CA ILE A 10 2.08 14.05 8.39
C ILE A 10 1.91 12.89 7.41
N GLY A 11 1.83 13.16 6.11
CA GLY A 11 1.72 12.13 5.08
C GLY A 11 2.89 11.15 5.10
N SER A 12 4.11 11.65 5.32
CA SER A 12 5.31 10.80 5.40
C SER A 12 5.28 9.89 6.62
N ILE A 13 4.86 10.44 7.77
CA ILE A 13 4.72 9.67 9.02
C ILE A 13 3.61 8.62 8.88
N LEU A 14 2.47 8.97 8.27
CA LEU A 14 1.36 8.03 8.05
C LEU A 14 1.77 6.86 7.13
N MET A 15 2.56 7.12 6.08
CA MET A 15 3.09 6.03 5.25
C MET A 15 4.00 5.10 6.03
N ILE A 16 4.93 5.65 6.82
CA ILE A 16 5.86 4.84 7.62
C ILE A 16 5.11 4.02 8.65
N LEU A 17 4.25 4.65 9.45
CA LEU A 17 3.50 3.97 10.52
C LEU A 17 2.49 2.98 9.97
N GLY A 18 1.78 3.32 8.90
CA GLY A 18 0.84 2.42 8.26
C GLY A 18 1.53 1.16 7.72
N ALA A 19 2.68 1.32 7.06
CA ALA A 19 3.48 0.20 6.56
C ALA A 19 4.10 -0.63 7.69
N ALA A 20 4.64 0.01 8.73
CA ALA A 20 5.22 -0.69 9.88
C ALA A 20 4.16 -1.50 10.64
N MET A 21 2.98 -0.92 10.88
CA MET A 21 1.88 -1.64 11.52
C MET A 21 1.38 -2.80 10.65
N ALA A 22 1.25 -2.61 9.34
CA ALA A 22 0.84 -3.69 8.44
C ALA A 22 1.82 -4.87 8.48
N MET A 23 3.13 -4.61 8.52
CA MET A 23 4.14 -5.66 8.64
C MET A 23 4.14 -6.33 10.02
N LEU A 24 4.03 -5.56 11.11
CA LEU A 24 3.93 -6.13 12.45
C LEU A 24 2.69 -7.02 12.60
N MET A 25 1.56 -6.62 12.04
CA MET A 25 0.33 -7.42 12.05
C MET A 25 0.47 -8.69 11.19
N ALA A 26 1.13 -8.60 10.04
CA ALA A 26 1.44 -9.76 9.20
C ALA A 26 2.36 -10.78 9.91
N MET A 27 3.22 -10.31 10.82
CA MET A 27 4.05 -11.18 11.68
C MET A 27 3.30 -11.72 12.90
N ALA A 28 2.39 -10.93 13.48
CA ALA A 28 1.65 -11.29 14.70
C ALA A 28 0.48 -12.24 14.44
N THR A 29 -0.07 -12.22 13.22
CA THR A 29 -1.04 -13.23 12.79
C THR A 29 -0.27 -14.46 12.33
N ALA A 30 -0.46 -15.60 13.03
CA ALA A 30 0.07 -16.89 12.60
C ALA A 30 -0.32 -17.09 11.13
N SER A 31 0.72 -17.04 10.29
CA SER A 31 0.74 -16.79 8.85
C SER A 31 -0.57 -16.27 8.21
N THR A 32 -0.55 -15.04 7.70
CA THR A 32 -1.59 -14.56 6.75
C THR A 32 -1.82 -15.53 5.56
N LEU A 33 -0.83 -16.38 5.30
CA LEU A 33 -0.92 -17.56 4.44
C LEU A 33 -1.99 -18.56 4.90
N ASP A 34 -2.07 -18.91 6.18
CA ASP A 34 -3.08 -19.85 6.72
C ASP A 34 -4.50 -19.31 6.60
N MET A 35 -4.71 -17.99 6.77
CA MET A 35 -6.02 -17.37 6.53
C MET A 35 -6.42 -17.37 5.05
N GLY A 36 -5.48 -17.12 4.14
CA GLY A 36 -5.76 -17.26 2.71
C GLY A 36 -5.96 -18.72 2.31
N MET A 37 -5.25 -19.65 2.95
CA MET A 37 -5.41 -21.08 2.70
C MET A 37 -6.70 -21.66 3.26
N SER A 38 -7.22 -21.16 4.39
CA SER A 38 -8.55 -21.55 4.87
C SER A 38 -9.64 -21.10 3.90
N THR A 39 -9.50 -19.91 3.31
CA THR A 39 -10.41 -19.42 2.26
C THR A 39 -10.36 -20.31 1.02
N VAL A 40 -9.16 -20.64 0.53
CA VAL A 40 -9.01 -21.56 -0.62
C VAL A 40 -9.53 -22.96 -0.28
N ASN A 41 -9.25 -23.46 0.92
CA ASN A 41 -9.75 -24.77 1.37
C ASN A 41 -11.28 -24.80 1.43
N SER A 42 -11.93 -23.69 1.80
CA SER A 42 -13.39 -23.59 1.77
C SER A 42 -13.94 -23.64 0.34
N LEU A 43 -13.24 -23.07 -0.65
CA LEU A 43 -13.61 -23.17 -2.07
C LEU A 43 -13.45 -24.60 -2.58
N THR A 44 -12.45 -25.34 -2.09
CA THR A 44 -12.28 -26.77 -2.42
C THR A 44 -13.36 -27.66 -1.79
N GLN A 45 -14.23 -27.14 -0.93
CA GLN A 45 -15.40 -27.88 -0.45
C GLN A 45 -16.67 -27.57 -1.25
N ASP A 46 -16.61 -26.64 -2.22
CA ASP A 46 -17.72 -26.32 -3.10
C ASP A 46 -17.86 -27.38 -4.21
N PRO A 47 -19.03 -28.05 -4.32
CA PRO A 47 -19.30 -29.01 -5.39
C PRO A 47 -19.15 -28.42 -6.81
N ALA A 48 -19.44 -27.13 -6.99
CA ALA A 48 -19.29 -26.46 -8.28
C ALA A 48 -17.82 -26.32 -8.67
N PHE A 49 -16.96 -25.98 -7.70
CA PHE A 49 -15.52 -25.91 -7.91
C PHE A 49 -14.92 -27.28 -8.25
N MET A 50 -15.41 -28.36 -7.64
CA MET A 50 -14.95 -29.73 -7.96
C MET A 50 -15.36 -30.16 -9.37
N ALA A 51 -16.56 -29.80 -9.82
CA ALA A 51 -17.00 -30.07 -11.19
C ALA A 51 -16.16 -29.30 -12.23
N ASP A 52 -15.83 -28.02 -11.94
CA ASP A 52 -14.94 -27.23 -12.79
C ASP A 52 -13.51 -27.79 -12.80
N LEU A 53 -13.02 -28.25 -11.65
CA LEU A 53 -11.70 -28.87 -11.51
C LEU A 53 -11.60 -30.15 -12.36
N GLU A 54 -12.59 -31.03 -12.28
CA GLU A 54 -12.66 -32.24 -13.11
C GLU A 54 -12.67 -31.88 -14.61
N ALA A 55 -13.37 -30.83 -15.00
CA ALA A 55 -13.40 -30.33 -16.39
C ALA A 55 -12.04 -29.79 -16.86
N THR A 56 -11.20 -29.27 -15.95
CA THR A 56 -9.85 -28.79 -16.29
C THR A 56 -8.81 -29.92 -16.43
N GLY A 57 -9.12 -31.12 -15.94
CA GLY A 57 -8.18 -32.25 -15.91
C GLY A 57 -7.00 -32.10 -14.95
N MET A 58 -7.00 -31.08 -14.09
CA MET A 58 -5.98 -30.88 -13.05
C MET A 58 -6.37 -31.62 -11.76
N THR A 59 -5.36 -32.05 -10.98
CA THR A 59 -5.60 -32.62 -9.66
C THR A 59 -5.78 -31.52 -8.61
N LEU A 60 -6.50 -31.84 -7.53
CA LEU A 60 -6.68 -30.92 -6.41
C LEU A 60 -5.34 -30.47 -5.80
N ASP A 61 -4.37 -31.37 -5.70
CA ASP A 61 -3.02 -31.07 -5.20
C ASP A 61 -2.29 -30.05 -6.08
N GLN A 62 -2.44 -30.13 -7.41
CA GLN A 62 -1.84 -29.18 -8.34
C GLN A 62 -2.44 -27.77 -8.15
N VAL A 63 -3.77 -27.69 -7.99
CA VAL A 63 -4.44 -26.40 -7.77
C VAL A 63 -4.10 -25.81 -6.40
N LEU A 64 -4.06 -26.63 -5.35
CA LEU A 64 -3.69 -26.16 -4.01
C LEU A 64 -2.24 -25.68 -3.96
N ALA A 65 -1.32 -26.38 -4.63
CA ALA A 65 0.07 -25.96 -4.77
C ALA A 65 0.20 -24.64 -5.56
N ALA A 66 -0.54 -24.49 -6.67
CA ALA A 66 -0.57 -23.27 -7.45
C ALA A 66 -1.15 -22.09 -6.64
N ALA A 67 -2.24 -22.32 -5.92
CA ALA A 67 -2.86 -21.32 -5.05
C ALA A 67 -1.91 -20.88 -3.93
N LYS A 68 -1.23 -21.82 -3.27
CA LYS A 68 -0.24 -21.52 -2.24
C LYS A 68 0.93 -20.68 -2.78
N ASN A 69 1.45 -21.04 -3.95
CA ASN A 69 2.53 -20.30 -4.60
C ASN A 69 2.10 -18.88 -5.00
N LEU A 70 0.89 -18.74 -5.54
CA LEU A 70 0.31 -17.44 -5.87
C LEU A 70 0.15 -16.58 -4.60
N LEU A 71 -0.40 -17.17 -3.53
CA LEU A 71 -0.61 -16.48 -2.26
C LEU A 71 0.72 -15.99 -1.66
N ALA A 72 1.74 -16.85 -1.67
CA ALA A 72 3.08 -16.52 -1.21
C ALA A 72 3.71 -15.39 -2.05
N ALA A 73 3.52 -15.40 -3.37
CA ALA A 73 4.00 -14.35 -4.27
C ALA A 73 3.31 -13.00 -4.00
N VAL A 74 1.98 -13.00 -3.81
CA VAL A 74 1.21 -11.79 -3.47
C VAL A 74 1.67 -11.22 -2.12
N MET A 75 1.86 -12.07 -1.12
CA MET A 75 2.35 -11.67 0.19
C MET A 75 3.78 -11.12 0.13
N GLY A 76 4.67 -11.75 -0.64
CA GLY A 76 6.02 -11.26 -0.87
C GLY A 76 6.01 -9.87 -1.53
N MET A 77 5.15 -9.67 -2.53
CA MET A 77 4.96 -8.37 -3.18
C MET A 77 4.45 -7.30 -2.21
N MET A 78 3.51 -7.65 -1.33
CA MET A 78 3.03 -6.72 -0.29
C MET A 78 4.13 -6.32 0.69
N ALA A 79 4.96 -7.27 1.13
CA ALA A 79 6.07 -6.99 2.02
C ALA A 79 7.04 -6.00 1.37
N VAL A 80 7.42 -6.24 0.11
CA VAL A 80 8.26 -5.31 -0.68
C VAL A 80 7.59 -3.93 -0.77
N PHE A 81 6.29 -3.89 -1.05
CA PHE A 81 5.56 -2.64 -1.18
C PHE A 81 5.54 -1.82 0.13
N ASN A 82 5.39 -2.47 1.29
CA ASN A 82 5.47 -1.82 2.59
C ASN A 82 6.88 -1.29 2.90
N VAL A 83 7.93 -2.02 2.51
CA VAL A 83 9.31 -1.52 2.61
C VAL A 83 9.49 -0.25 1.75
N ILE A 84 8.97 -0.25 0.52
CA ILE A 84 9.03 0.93 -0.36
C ILE A 84 8.31 2.12 0.28
N LYS A 85 7.13 1.94 0.87
CA LYS A 85 6.42 3.01 1.60
C LYS A 85 7.26 3.61 2.72
N ILE A 86 7.96 2.78 3.50
CA ILE A 86 8.83 3.26 4.59
C ILE A 86 9.98 4.07 4.02
N VAL A 87 10.67 3.56 2.99
CA VAL A 87 11.78 4.26 2.35
C VAL A 87 11.32 5.60 1.76
N VAL A 88 10.21 5.59 1.04
CA VAL A 88 9.65 6.79 0.40
C VAL A 88 9.19 7.80 1.45
N GLY A 89 8.56 7.34 2.53
CA GLY A 89 8.20 8.18 3.68
C GLY A 89 9.43 8.81 4.34
N ALA A 90 10.47 8.02 4.61
CA ALA A 90 11.70 8.50 5.26
C ALA A 90 12.46 9.51 4.38
N LEU A 91 12.57 9.26 3.08
CA LEU A 91 13.14 10.20 2.12
C LEU A 91 12.25 11.44 1.93
N GLY A 92 10.93 11.28 2.03
CA GLY A 92 9.97 12.38 2.01
C GLY A 92 10.20 13.39 3.13
N LEU A 93 10.50 12.92 4.35
CA LEU A 93 10.85 13.81 5.47
C LEU A 93 12.09 14.68 5.19
N ARG A 94 13.00 14.24 4.33
CA ARG A 94 14.18 15.00 3.91
C ARG A 94 13.88 15.98 2.77
N LYS A 95 12.85 15.72 1.97
CA LYS A 95 12.50 16.48 0.75
C LYS A 95 11.36 17.50 0.94
N LEU A 96 10.93 17.76 2.19
CA LEU A 96 9.75 18.57 2.53
C LEU A 96 9.70 19.98 1.91
N GLN A 97 10.82 20.57 1.52
CA GLN A 97 10.90 21.94 1.01
C GLN A 97 11.06 22.06 -0.51
N SER A 98 11.52 21.00 -1.20
CA SER A 98 11.88 21.06 -2.63
C SER A 98 11.33 19.91 -3.48
N GLY A 99 10.77 18.87 -2.85
CA GLY A 99 10.41 17.62 -3.53
C GLY A 99 9.02 17.58 -4.17
N THR A 100 8.52 18.65 -4.81
CA THR A 100 7.15 18.67 -5.39
C THR A 100 6.87 17.44 -6.28
N VAL A 101 7.72 17.18 -7.27
CA VAL A 101 7.57 16.04 -8.20
C VAL A 101 7.65 14.70 -7.46
N TYR A 102 8.52 14.62 -6.45
CA TYR A 102 8.68 13.44 -5.61
C TYR A 102 7.37 13.10 -4.89
N PHE A 103 6.76 14.07 -4.19
CA PHE A 103 5.53 13.80 -3.44
C PHE A 103 4.35 13.51 -4.35
N THR A 104 4.15 14.27 -5.42
CA THR A 104 3.03 14.02 -6.34
C THR A 104 3.17 12.68 -7.06
N GLY A 105 4.37 12.33 -7.54
CA GLY A 105 4.61 11.06 -8.24
C GLY A 105 4.39 9.85 -7.33
N TRP A 106 5.03 9.82 -6.16
CA TRP A 106 4.83 8.73 -5.20
C TRP A 106 3.42 8.70 -4.60
N GLY A 107 2.81 9.87 -4.39
CA GLY A 107 1.43 9.99 -3.96
C GLY A 107 0.47 9.33 -4.94
N ILE A 108 0.58 9.59 -6.25
CA ILE A 108 -0.27 8.94 -7.25
C ILE A 108 -0.01 7.42 -7.29
N ALA A 109 1.25 7.00 -7.34
CA ALA A 109 1.60 5.59 -7.41
C ALA A 109 1.00 4.81 -6.23
N PHE A 110 1.23 5.29 -5.00
CA PHE A 110 0.71 4.62 -3.82
C PHE A 110 -0.81 4.71 -3.67
N LEU A 111 -1.45 5.77 -4.14
CA LEU A 111 -2.91 5.88 -4.14
C LEU A 111 -3.53 4.78 -5.00
N VAL A 112 -3.02 4.54 -6.21
CA VAL A 112 -3.52 3.48 -7.12
C VAL A 112 -3.44 2.12 -6.44
N PHE A 113 -2.27 1.77 -5.90
CA PHE A 113 -2.09 0.51 -5.19
C PHE A 113 -2.89 0.43 -3.89
N GLY A 114 -3.10 1.55 -3.20
CA GLY A 114 -3.92 1.63 -1.99
C GLY A 114 -5.39 1.33 -2.27
N VAL A 115 -5.95 1.90 -3.34
CA VAL A 115 -7.32 1.60 -3.80
C VAL A 115 -7.45 0.13 -4.16
N LEU A 116 -6.51 -0.41 -4.95
CA LEU A 116 -6.52 -1.83 -5.34
C LEU A 116 -6.45 -2.76 -4.11
N GLY A 117 -5.57 -2.46 -3.15
CA GLY A 117 -5.47 -3.22 -1.91
C GLY A 117 -6.76 -3.20 -1.10
N LEU A 118 -7.46 -2.06 -1.07
CA LEU A 118 -8.75 -1.95 -0.38
C LEU A 118 -9.86 -2.77 -1.02
N LEU A 119 -9.90 -2.82 -2.35
CA LEU A 119 -10.87 -3.63 -3.09
C LEU A 119 -10.66 -5.13 -2.85
N ILE A 120 -9.42 -5.56 -2.63
CA ILE A 120 -9.07 -6.97 -2.46
C ILE A 120 -9.20 -7.42 -0.99
N PHE A 121 -8.76 -6.60 -0.04
CA PHE A 121 -8.62 -7.00 1.38
C PHE A 121 -9.66 -6.37 2.32
N GLY A 122 -10.42 -5.37 1.86
CA GLY A 122 -11.41 -4.67 2.67
C GLY A 122 -10.82 -3.82 3.81
N VAL A 123 -11.71 -3.24 4.63
CA VAL A 123 -11.38 -2.30 5.73
C VAL A 123 -11.81 -2.77 7.11
N ASN A 124 -12.47 -3.92 7.23
CA ASN A 124 -13.18 -4.31 8.45
C ASN A 124 -12.28 -4.79 9.61
N ASN A 125 -10.97 -4.57 9.53
CA ASN A 125 -10.02 -4.94 10.58
C ASN A 125 -8.87 -3.92 10.71
N LEU A 126 -8.10 -4.04 11.79
CA LEU A 126 -6.99 -3.11 12.09
C LEU A 126 -5.92 -3.07 10.98
N MET A 127 -5.73 -4.18 10.26
CA MET A 127 -4.85 -4.26 9.09
C MET A 127 -5.38 -3.44 7.92
N GLY A 128 -6.69 -3.47 7.69
CA GLY A 128 -7.41 -2.62 6.73
C GLY A 128 -7.28 -1.13 7.06
N ILE A 129 -7.36 -0.76 8.35
CA ILE A 129 -7.15 0.63 8.80
C ILE A 129 -5.70 1.07 8.59
N ALA A 130 -4.71 0.23 8.90
CA ALA A 130 -3.30 0.53 8.65
C ALA A 130 -3.01 0.73 7.15
N ASN A 131 -3.63 -0.11 6.31
CA ASN A 131 -3.56 0.01 4.86
C ASN A 131 -4.27 1.26 4.33
N LEU A 132 -5.39 1.66 4.93
CA LEU A 132 -6.09 2.92 4.60
C LEU A 132 -5.20 4.14 4.93
N LEU A 133 -4.60 4.16 6.12
CA LEU A 133 -3.77 5.28 6.55
C LEU A 133 -2.47 5.39 5.75
N GLY A 134 -1.76 4.27 5.56
CA GLY A 134 -0.48 4.25 4.84
C GLY A 134 -0.62 4.19 3.31
N GLY A 135 -1.74 3.67 2.80
CA GLY A 135 -1.99 3.43 1.37
C GLY A 135 -2.95 4.43 0.71
N LEU A 136 -3.73 5.19 1.49
CA LEU A 136 -4.60 6.25 0.94
C LEU A 136 -4.37 7.60 1.60
N ALA A 137 -4.49 7.70 2.92
CA ALA A 137 -4.39 9.00 3.60
C ALA A 137 -3.01 9.65 3.40
N GLY A 138 -1.93 8.90 3.63
CA GLY A 138 -0.56 9.37 3.36
C GLY A 138 -0.35 9.83 1.91
N PRO A 139 -0.73 9.01 0.90
CA PRO A 139 -0.67 9.37 -0.51
C PRO A 139 -1.49 10.61 -0.91
N VAL A 140 -2.73 10.76 -0.41
CA VAL A 140 -3.53 11.97 -0.65
C VAL A 140 -2.82 13.22 -0.12
N LEU A 141 -2.27 13.13 1.09
CA LEU A 141 -1.50 14.23 1.70
C LEU A 141 -0.23 14.56 0.91
N TYR A 142 0.40 13.57 0.28
CA TYR A 142 1.53 13.76 -0.63
C TYR A 142 1.12 14.54 -1.89
N ILE A 143 -0.02 14.22 -2.49
CA ILE A 143 -0.52 14.92 -3.68
C ILE A 143 -0.87 16.38 -3.34
N VAL A 144 -1.67 16.58 -2.29
CA VAL A 144 -2.12 17.91 -1.86
C VAL A 144 -0.94 18.76 -1.37
N GLY A 145 -0.08 18.19 -0.52
CA GLY A 145 1.10 18.89 -0.02
C GLY A 145 2.13 19.18 -1.13
N GLY A 146 2.27 18.30 -2.12
CA GLY A 146 3.09 18.54 -3.30
C GLY A 146 2.59 19.74 -4.11
N ALA A 147 1.27 19.82 -4.34
CA ALA A 147 0.66 20.96 -5.01
C ALA A 147 0.88 22.29 -4.24
N GLN A 148 0.84 22.26 -2.90
CA GLN A 148 1.16 23.43 -2.08
C GLN A 148 2.62 23.85 -2.21
N ASN A 149 3.56 22.89 -2.20
CA ASN A 149 4.98 23.20 -2.43
C ASN A 149 5.21 23.81 -3.81
N LYS A 150 4.51 23.33 -4.85
CA LYS A 150 4.57 23.93 -6.20
C LYS A 150 4.19 25.40 -6.18
N LYS A 151 3.05 25.73 -5.54
CA LYS A 151 2.56 27.11 -5.43
C LYS A 151 3.51 28.01 -4.64
N ALA A 152 4.04 27.51 -3.52
CA ALA A 152 4.98 28.27 -2.70
C ALA A 152 6.30 28.58 -3.43
N LEU A 153 6.81 27.63 -4.22
CA LEU A 153 8.02 27.84 -5.03
C LEU A 153 7.78 28.85 -6.16
N GLN A 154 6.62 28.82 -6.82
CA GLN A 154 6.26 29.79 -7.85
C GLN A 154 6.12 31.20 -7.30
N ALA A 155 5.46 31.35 -6.14
CA ALA A 155 5.32 32.65 -5.48
C ALA A 155 6.66 33.25 -5.04
N ALA A 156 7.59 32.40 -4.57
CA ALA A 156 8.93 32.85 -4.19
C ALA A 156 9.76 33.32 -5.41
N ALA A 157 9.66 32.61 -6.54
CA ALA A 157 10.35 33.00 -7.77
C ALA A 157 9.83 34.34 -8.32
N GLN A 158 8.52 34.58 -8.24
CA GLN A 158 7.91 35.84 -8.69
C GLN A 158 8.32 37.04 -7.83
N SER A 159 8.55 36.85 -6.53
CA SER A 159 9.00 37.92 -5.63
C SER A 159 10.50 38.26 -5.73
N GLU A 160 11.29 37.44 -6.41
CA GLU A 160 12.72 37.73 -6.68
C GLU A 160 12.90 38.48 -8.01
N GLU A 161 11.88 38.53 -8.86
CA GLU A 161 11.87 39.24 -10.15
C GLU A 161 11.27 40.66 -10.06
N GLU A 162 10.60 41.01 -8.96
CA GLU A 162 10.11 42.37 -8.62
C GLU A 162 11.11 43.16 -7.76
#